data_AF-A0A932L4G9-F1
#
_entry.id   AF-A0A932L4G9-F1
#
_cell.length_a   1.000
_cell.length_b   1.000
_cell.length_c   1.000
_cell.angle_alpha   90.00
_cell.angle_beta   90.00
_cell.angle_gamma   90.00
#
_symmetry.space_group_name_H-M   'P 1'
#
loop_
_entity.id
_entity.type
_entity.pdbx_description
1 polymer ?
#
loop_
_entity_poly.entity_id
_entity_poly.type
_entity_poly.pdbx_seq_one_letter_code
_entity_poly.pdbx_strand_id
1 'polypeptide(L)'
;MSIALRDWHKSDKSTVFSANGHVLVAMEPSWKQADAFPVIARLIEAAYQEQPRFIKADEIAERLLLDSEGRAIVEAAHVEQQDQSLEWLASNMVSWFSQRITVGESDWAHAFERKKEEGLWAYKPVPPVG
;
A
#
# COMPACT_ATOMS: atom_id res chain seq x y z
N MET A 1 -22.24 9.32 -35.49
CA MET A 1 -22.34 10.75 -35.20
C MET A 1 -21.35 11.09 -34.09
N SER A 2 -20.82 12.31 -34.15
CA SER A 2 -19.46 12.70 -33.75
C SER A 2 -19.08 12.61 -32.28
N ILE A 3 -17.80 12.26 -32.09
CA ILE A 3 -16.99 12.50 -30.90
C ILE A 3 -16.65 13.99 -30.87
N ALA A 4 -17.07 14.71 -29.83
CA ALA A 4 -16.57 16.05 -29.53
C ALA A 4 -15.49 15.94 -28.45
N LEU A 5 -14.24 16.08 -28.89
CA LEU A 5 -13.10 16.49 -28.05
C LEU A 5 -13.33 17.93 -27.55
N ARG A 6 -12.69 18.23 -26.40
CA ARG A 6 -12.50 19.52 -25.70
C ARG A 6 -13.52 19.72 -24.57
N ASP A 7 -13.14 19.89 -23.31
CA ASP A 7 -12.02 20.67 -22.78
C ASP A 7 -11.15 19.91 -21.77
N TRP A 8 -9.84 19.99 -22.01
CA TRP A 8 -8.77 19.59 -21.11
C TRP A 8 -8.30 20.84 -20.37
N HIS A 9 -8.66 20.97 -19.08
CA HIS A 9 -7.94 21.86 -18.18
C HIS A 9 -7.81 21.25 -16.79
N LYS A 10 -6.57 20.80 -16.52
CA LYS A 10 -5.94 20.59 -15.21
C LYS A 10 -6.85 20.13 -14.05
N SER A 11 -6.89 18.83 -13.80
CA SER A 11 -6.65 18.25 -12.46
C SER A 11 -6.66 16.71 -12.53
N ASP A 12 -6.12 16.13 -11.48
CA ASP A 12 -5.29 14.93 -11.44
C ASP A 12 -5.94 13.59 -11.84
N LYS A 13 -5.10 12.67 -12.31
CA LYS A 13 -5.45 11.34 -12.79
C LYS A 13 -5.56 10.38 -11.60
N SER A 14 -6.70 9.71 -11.40
CA SER A 14 -6.78 8.36 -10.81
C SER A 14 -8.23 7.84 -10.82
N THR A 15 -8.71 7.43 -11.99
CA THR A 15 -9.98 6.68 -12.08
C THR A 15 -9.66 5.22 -12.35
N VAL A 16 -10.00 4.33 -11.42
CA VAL A 16 -9.88 2.87 -11.61
C VAL A 16 -11.28 2.30 -11.80
N PHE A 17 -11.46 1.55 -12.88
CA PHE A 17 -12.75 0.93 -13.22
C PHE A 17 -12.78 -0.51 -12.73
N SER A 18 -13.81 -0.88 -11.97
CA SER A 18 -14.10 -2.27 -11.63
C SER A 18 -14.78 -2.98 -12.82
N ALA A 19 -14.59 -4.29 -12.94
CA ALA A 19 -15.14 -5.14 -14.00
C ALA A 19 -16.67 -5.09 -14.14
N ASN A 20 -17.37 -4.54 -13.13
CA ASN A 20 -18.83 -4.42 -13.08
C ASN A 20 -19.33 -3.00 -13.43
N GLY A 21 -18.49 -2.13 -14.00
CA GLY A 21 -18.89 -0.78 -14.44
C GLY A 21 -19.02 0.26 -13.31
N HIS A 22 -18.69 -0.10 -12.07
CA HIS A 22 -18.61 0.85 -10.97
C HIS A 22 -17.26 1.57 -10.99
N VAL A 23 -17.32 2.91 -10.97
CA VAL A 23 -16.17 3.78 -10.76
C VAL A 23 -15.72 3.61 -9.31
N LEU A 24 -14.59 2.95 -9.09
CA LEU A 24 -13.88 3.07 -7.82
C LEU A 24 -13.12 4.39 -7.92
N VAL A 25 -13.67 5.43 -7.30
CA VAL A 25 -12.88 6.60 -6.99
C VAL A 25 -11.83 6.09 -6.01
N ALA A 26 -10.60 5.86 -6.48
CA ALA A 26 -9.48 5.66 -5.60
C ALA A 26 -9.32 6.99 -4.87
N MET A 27 -9.97 7.11 -3.71
CA MET A 27 -9.77 8.27 -2.85
C MET A 27 -8.29 8.30 -2.53
N GLU A 28 -7.64 9.42 -2.88
CA GLU A 28 -6.28 9.70 -2.45
C GLU A 28 -6.20 9.45 -0.93
N PRO A 29 -5.26 8.64 -0.45
CA PRO A 29 -5.17 8.35 0.97
C PRO A 29 -4.92 9.65 1.75
N SER A 30 -5.53 9.79 2.94
CA SER A 30 -5.28 10.93 3.84
C SER A 30 -3.86 10.96 4.43
N TRP A 31 -3.03 9.99 4.07
CA TRP A 31 -1.66 9.79 4.52
C TRP A 31 -0.71 9.75 3.32
N LYS A 32 0.54 10.17 3.53
CA LYS A 32 1.52 10.21 2.45
C LYS A 32 2.20 8.87 2.28
N GLN A 33 2.21 8.37 1.05
CA GLN A 33 2.96 7.16 0.67
C GLN A 33 4.44 7.26 1.03
N ALA A 34 5.04 8.45 0.89
CA ALA A 34 6.44 8.71 1.24
C ALA A 34 6.76 8.53 2.73
N ASP A 35 5.76 8.67 3.61
CA ASP A 35 5.94 8.50 5.07
C ASP A 35 5.69 7.03 5.46
N ALA A 36 4.66 6.40 4.92
CA ALA A 36 4.26 5.04 5.31
C ALA A 36 5.11 3.93 4.67
N PHE A 37 5.51 4.07 3.40
CA PHE A 37 6.17 2.98 2.66
C PHE A 37 7.56 2.61 3.20
N PRO A 38 8.43 3.57 3.59
CA PRO A 38 9.70 3.23 4.22
C PRO A 38 9.51 2.46 5.54
N VAL A 39 8.50 2.80 6.33
CA VAL A 39 8.18 2.08 7.58
C VAL A 39 7.74 0.65 7.27
N ILE A 40 6.83 0.47 6.31
CA ILE A 40 6.38 -0.87 5.88
C ILE A 40 7.56 -1.72 5.39
N ALA A 41 8.44 -1.15 4.57
CA ALA A 41 9.63 -1.83 4.09
C ALA A 41 10.54 -2.29 5.24
N ARG A 42 10.84 -1.39 6.19
CA ARG A 42 11.60 -1.71 7.41
C ARG A 42 10.96 -2.84 8.22
N LEU A 43 9.64 -2.84 8.35
CA LEU A 43 8.92 -3.88 9.10
C LEU A 43 8.99 -5.25 8.41
N ILE A 44 8.90 -5.29 7.08
CA ILE A 44 9.10 -6.54 6.31
C ILE A 44 10.52 -7.08 6.53
N GLU A 45 11.52 -6.21 6.43
CA GLU A 45 12.92 -6.60 6.65
C GLU A 45 13.15 -7.12 8.07
N ALA A 46 12.70 -6.39 9.09
CA ALA A 46 12.82 -6.80 10.49
C ALA A 46 12.14 -8.16 10.75
N ALA A 47 10.91 -8.34 10.27
CA ALA A 47 10.17 -9.59 10.40
C ALA A 47 10.88 -10.76 9.70
N TYR A 48 11.48 -10.51 8.53
CA TYR A 48 12.27 -11.52 7.81
C TYR A 48 13.57 -11.88 8.55
N GLN A 49 14.25 -10.91 9.17
CA GLN A 49 15.45 -11.19 9.98
C GLN A 49 15.12 -12.01 11.23
N GLU A 50 13.98 -11.75 11.87
CA GLU A 50 13.49 -12.56 13.00
C GLU A 50 13.14 -13.98 12.57
N GLN A 51 12.45 -14.12 11.43
CA GLN A 51 11.99 -15.39 10.88
C GLN A 51 12.10 -15.37 9.35
N PRO A 52 13.13 -16.00 8.76
CA PRO A 52 13.38 -16.00 7.32
C PRO A 52 12.32 -16.76 6.49
N ARG A 53 11.13 -16.19 6.37
CA ARG A 53 9.98 -16.68 5.62
C ARG A 53 9.26 -15.53 4.93
N PHE A 54 8.28 -15.84 4.08
CA PHE A 54 7.38 -14.82 3.59
C PHE A 54 6.53 -14.25 4.74
N ILE A 55 6.45 -12.92 4.80
CA ILE A 55 5.71 -12.15 5.80
C ILE A 55 4.39 -11.71 5.17
N LYS A 56 3.26 -12.11 5.76
CA LYS A 56 1.93 -11.86 5.20
C LYS A 56 1.49 -10.41 5.43
N ALA A 57 0.62 -9.89 4.55
CA ALA A 57 0.15 -8.50 4.59
C ALA A 57 -0.58 -8.13 5.90
N ASP A 58 -1.33 -9.07 6.48
CA ASP A 58 -1.99 -8.93 7.77
C ASP A 58 -0.98 -8.82 8.92
N GLU A 59 0.04 -9.68 8.96
CA GLU A 59 1.14 -9.61 9.92
C GLU A 59 1.88 -8.26 9.82
N ILE A 60 2.08 -7.74 8.62
CA ILE A 60 2.70 -6.41 8.42
C ILE A 60 1.81 -5.31 8.98
N ALA A 61 0.50 -5.39 8.77
CA ALA A 61 -0.46 -4.42 9.31
C ALA A 61 -0.49 -4.44 10.84
N GLU A 62 -0.45 -5.63 11.45
CA GLU A 62 -0.33 -5.78 12.91
C GLU A 62 0.98 -5.16 13.43
N ARG A 63 2.11 -5.46 12.78
CA ARG A 63 3.41 -4.87 13.13
C ARG A 63 3.41 -3.36 12.97
N LEU A 64 2.71 -2.82 11.96
CA LEU A 64 2.58 -1.37 11.76
C LEU A 64 1.86 -0.68 12.93
N LEU A 65 0.88 -1.35 13.55
CA LEU A 65 0.15 -0.83 14.73
C LEU A 65 0.94 -0.95 16.04
N LEU A 66 1.92 -1.86 16.09
CA LEU A 66 2.82 -2.07 17.24
C LEU A 66 4.07 -1.18 17.18
N ASP A 67 4.48 -0.76 15.98
CA ASP A 67 5.58 0.17 15.77
C ASP A 67 5.17 1.61 16.07
N SER A 68 5.95 2.35 16.86
CA SER A 68 5.53 3.69 17.30
C SER A 68 5.43 4.71 16.15
N GLU A 69 6.31 4.60 15.15
CA GLU A 69 6.29 5.47 13.97
C GLU A 69 5.13 5.09 13.04
N GLY A 70 4.98 3.79 12.75
CA GLY A 70 3.85 3.26 11.98
C GLY A 70 2.50 3.63 12.58
N ARG A 71 2.36 3.43 13.90
CA ARG A 71 1.15 3.76 14.65
C ARG A 71 0.80 5.25 14.58
N ALA A 72 1.79 6.15 14.70
CA ALA A 72 1.56 7.58 14.59
C ALA A 72 0.98 7.98 13.21
N ILE A 73 1.45 7.33 12.13
CA ILE A 73 0.93 7.55 10.77
C ILE A 73 -0.52 7.05 10.66
N VAL A 74 -0.83 5.87 11.22
CA VAL A 74 -2.19 5.31 11.22
C VAL A 74 -3.15 6.18 12.03
N GLU A 75 -2.74 6.63 13.21
CA GLU A 75 -3.54 7.51 14.06
C GLU A 75 -3.79 8.87 13.39
N ALA A 76 -2.78 9.45 12.72
CA ALA A 76 -2.95 10.66 11.93
C ALA A 76 -3.94 10.48 10.77
N ALA A 77 -3.88 9.34 10.06
CA ALA A 77 -4.85 9.01 9.01
C ALA A 77 -6.27 8.86 9.55
N HIS A 78 -6.41 8.31 10.77
CA HIS A 78 -7.70 8.12 11.43
C HIS A 78 -8.38 9.41 11.85
N VAL A 79 -7.61 10.44 12.24
CA VAL A 79 -8.17 11.78 12.54
C VAL A 79 -8.97 12.34 11.36
N GLU A 80 -8.49 12.09 10.13
CA GLU A 80 -9.12 12.51 8.87
C GLU A 80 -10.17 11.52 8.34
N GLN A 81 -10.13 10.25 8.79
CA GLN A 81 -11.01 9.16 8.36
C GLN A 81 -11.61 8.41 9.56
N GLN A 82 -12.34 9.13 10.41
CA GLN A 82 -12.81 8.64 11.71
C GLN A 82 -13.78 7.44 11.61
N ASP A 83 -14.42 7.26 10.46
CA ASP A 83 -15.32 6.12 10.21
C ASP A 83 -14.56 4.78 9.99
N GLN A 84 -13.25 4.83 9.76
CA GLN A 84 -12.41 3.65 9.52
C GLN A 84 -11.63 3.27 10.77
N SER A 85 -11.56 1.98 11.10
CA SER A 85 -10.75 1.53 12.24
C SER A 85 -9.25 1.62 11.94
N LEU A 86 -8.42 1.64 12.98
CA LEU A 86 -6.95 1.66 12.83
C LEU A 86 -6.45 0.41 12.10
N GLU A 87 -7.04 -0.74 12.35
CA GLU A 87 -6.73 -2.00 11.69
C GLU A 87 -7.05 -1.96 10.19
N TRP A 88 -8.20 -1.38 9.84
CA TRP A 88 -8.58 -1.18 8.45
C TRP A 88 -7.59 -0.24 7.75
N LEU A 89 -7.23 0.87 8.39
CA LEU A 89 -6.28 1.84 7.85
C LEU A 89 -4.88 1.23 7.65
N ALA A 90 -4.39 0.47 8.63
CA ALA A 90 -3.10 -0.23 8.52
C ALA A 90 -3.11 -1.24 7.36
N SER A 91 -4.17 -2.05 7.24
CA SER A 91 -4.33 -2.99 6.12
C SER A 91 -4.42 -2.29 4.76
N ASN A 92 -5.12 -1.15 4.70
CA ASN A 92 -5.22 -0.33 3.51
C ASN A 92 -3.84 0.25 3.11
N MET A 93 -3.04 0.71 4.08
CA MET A 93 -1.66 1.18 3.82
C MET A 93 -0.78 0.10 3.19
N VAL A 94 -0.84 -1.13 3.72
CA VAL A 94 -0.10 -2.28 3.15
C VAL A 94 -0.63 -2.65 1.76
N SER A 95 -1.94 -2.52 1.52
CA SER A 95 -2.54 -2.75 0.21
C SER A 95 -2.04 -1.75 -0.84
N TRP A 96 -1.94 -0.47 -0.48
CA TRP A 96 -1.37 0.59 -1.33
C TRP A 96 0.13 0.37 -1.61
N PHE A 97 0.89 -0.09 -0.61
CA PHE A 97 2.28 -0.50 -0.81
C PHE A 97 2.39 -1.62 -1.86
N SER A 98 1.54 -2.64 -1.75
CA SER A 98 1.46 -3.73 -2.73
C SER A 98 1.06 -3.24 -4.13
N GLN A 99 0.16 -2.25 -4.21
CA GLN A 99 -0.23 -1.68 -5.48
C GLN A 99 0.95 -1.00 -6.17
N ARG A 100 1.81 -0.30 -5.42
CA ARG A 100 3.01 0.37 -5.99
C ARG A 100 4.02 -0.60 -6.59
N ILE A 101 4.17 -1.78 -5.99
CA ILE A 101 4.98 -2.87 -6.57
C ILE A 101 4.37 -3.37 -7.89
N THR A 102 3.03 -3.42 -7.98
CA THR A 102 2.32 -3.91 -9.18
C THR A 102 2.43 -2.97 -10.38
N VAL A 103 2.44 -1.66 -10.12
CA VAL A 103 2.54 -0.64 -11.17
C VAL A 103 3.94 -0.60 -11.80
N GLY A 104 4.94 -1.26 -11.20
CA GLY A 104 6.24 -1.53 -11.83
C GLY A 104 7.23 -0.36 -11.84
N GLU A 105 6.81 0.82 -11.38
CA GLU A 105 7.61 2.06 -11.35
C GLU A 105 7.95 2.48 -9.91
N SER A 106 8.38 1.55 -9.06
CA SER A 106 8.87 1.90 -7.71
C SER A 106 10.08 1.07 -7.31
N ASP A 107 10.99 1.68 -6.54
CA ASP A 107 12.15 1.02 -5.95
C ASP A 107 11.75 -0.24 -5.15
N TRP A 108 10.53 -0.24 -4.60
CA TRP A 108 9.94 -1.35 -3.87
C TRP A 108 9.73 -2.61 -4.72
N ALA A 109 9.53 -2.48 -6.04
CA ALA A 109 9.38 -3.62 -6.93
C ALA A 109 10.68 -4.42 -7.08
N HIS A 110 11.83 -3.78 -6.88
CA HIS A 110 13.14 -4.43 -6.89
C HIS A 110 13.57 -4.87 -5.48
N ALA A 111 13.06 -4.24 -4.43
CA ALA A 111 13.40 -4.54 -3.04
C ALA A 111 12.74 -5.83 -2.51
N PHE A 112 11.58 -6.23 -3.05
CA PHE A 112 10.80 -7.34 -2.48
C PHE A 112 10.36 -8.38 -3.52
N GLU A 113 10.56 -9.65 -3.18
CA GLU A 113 9.83 -10.74 -3.82
C GLU A 113 8.48 -10.88 -3.10
N ARG A 114 7.41 -11.09 -3.87
CA ARG A 114 6.08 -11.33 -3.31
C ARG A 114 5.34 -12.45 -4.02
N LYS A 115 4.46 -13.11 -3.28
CA LYS A 115 3.51 -14.10 -3.81
C LYS A 115 2.17 -13.97 -3.09
N LYS A 116 1.12 -14.52 -3.71
CA LYS A 116 -0.16 -14.70 -3.01
C LYS A 116 -0.15 -16.01 -2.24
N GLU A 117 -0.48 -15.95 -0.96
CA GLU A 117 -0.73 -17.09 -0.08
C GLU A 117 -2.11 -16.90 0.55
N GLU A 118 -2.99 -17.89 0.41
CA GLU A 118 -4.34 -17.87 1.02
C GLU A 118 -5.15 -16.60 0.67
N GLY A 119 -4.91 -16.02 -0.52
CA GLY A 119 -5.58 -14.81 -0.98
C GLY A 119 -4.92 -13.49 -0.54
N LEU A 120 -3.93 -13.53 0.35
CA LEU A 120 -3.17 -12.36 0.81
C LEU A 120 -1.80 -12.28 0.11
N TRP A 121 -1.28 -11.06 -0.06
CA TRP A 121 0.10 -10.89 -0.48
C TRP A 121 1.04 -11.17 0.68
N ALA A 122 2.13 -11.87 0.40
CA ALA A 122 3.22 -12.10 1.33
C ALA A 122 4.55 -11.71 0.69
N TYR A 123 5.49 -11.21 1.50
CA TYR A 123 6.69 -10.51 1.05
C TYR A 123 7.94 -11.10 1.69
N LYS A 124 9.06 -11.04 0.98
CA LYS A 124 10.40 -11.20 1.56
C LYS A 124 11.38 -10.24 0.86
N PRO A 125 12.43 -9.77 1.54
CA PRO A 125 13.46 -8.96 0.89
C PRO A 125 14.16 -9.72 -0.23
N VAL A 126 14.47 -9.04 -1.33
CA VAL A 126 15.40 -9.55 -2.34
C VAL A 126 16.82 -9.38 -1.78
N PRO A 127 17.65 -10.44 -1.74
CA PRO A 127 19.04 -10.31 -1.31
C PRO A 127 19.76 -9.28 -2.19
N PRO A 128 20.63 -8.41 -1.63
CA PRO A 128 21.45 -7.54 -2.45
C PRO A 128 22.26 -8.40 -3.43
N VAL A 129 22.22 -8.04 -4.71
CA VAL A 129 23.06 -8.68 -5.73
C VAL A 129 24.50 -8.28 -5.39
N GLY A 130 25.31 -9.26 -5.02
CA GLY A 130 26.73 -9.07 -4.69
C GLY A 130 27.59 -8.71 -5.90
#